data_AF-A0A9W8LXZ7-F1
#
_entry.id   AF-A0A9W8LXZ7-F1
#
_cell.length_a   1.000
_cell.length_b   1.000
_cell.length_c   1.000
_cell.angle_alpha   90.00
_cell.angle_beta   90.00
_cell.angle_gamma   90.00
#
_symmetry.space_group_name_H-M   'P 1'
#
loop_
_entity.id
_entity.type
_entity.pdbx_description
1 polymer ?
#
loop_
_entity_poly.entity_id
_entity_poly.type
_entity_poly.pdbx_seq_one_letter_code
_entity_poly.pdbx_strand_id
1 'polypeptide(L)'
;MTQVSEENVKRAQALKTEANGFYAKKQFHEAIEKYTEAIACDPTVPAFYTNRAQCHLLSEGYGAAKEDANKALELDSSFTKAYYRRAAANLAMGLLQEARSDFRQVTLREPNDAGARKKYAECDKLYRRIQFEKAIDSEADRKRVADSVDLSKFKVPEDYQGPKMPVRKRMVPKKKQDQKDQEEEEEEEMEEVEEEYVDLEFVKGIVEWFRDQKTLPDRYVYAILLQVDKLLRSLPTLVDVAIPSDAVMTVCGDVHGQYYDVLNIFELNGFPSPTLPYLFNGDFVDRGSFSVEVIMLFFSLKLLYPDSFFLNRGNHESINMNQLYGFEGEVRHKYPTQGKRLFDLFQETFEALPIAHLIQDKIFVVHGGLYSRNTARNSTQPDGDGVVRLSELREMSRFYQPNHNSLMCESLWSDPQSQNGRSPSPRGTAIQYGPDVTQEFCEKNNLQMVIRSHQQVDEGYEIAHNGQMIT
;
A
#
# COMPACT_ATOMS: atom_id res chain seq x y z
N MET A 1 -36.63 -0.52 -26.38
CA MET A 1 -35.19 -0.57 -26.70
C MET A 1 -35.03 -0.09 -28.13
N THR A 2 -34.28 0.97 -28.36
CA THR A 2 -33.96 1.47 -29.70
C THR A 2 -33.11 0.40 -30.39
N GLN A 3 -33.55 -0.07 -31.55
CA GLN A 3 -32.85 -1.12 -32.30
C GLN A 3 -31.52 -0.54 -32.82
N VAL A 4 -30.38 -1.15 -32.44
CA VAL A 4 -29.06 -0.73 -32.93
C VAL A 4 -28.98 -1.01 -34.42
N SER A 5 -28.47 -0.07 -35.22
CA SER A 5 -28.37 -0.25 -36.67
C SER A 5 -27.40 -1.38 -37.04
N GLU A 6 -27.65 -2.08 -38.14
CA GLU A 6 -26.75 -3.15 -38.61
C GLU A 6 -25.31 -2.65 -38.86
N GLU A 7 -25.17 -1.39 -39.28
CA GLU A 7 -23.88 -0.74 -39.46
C GLU A 7 -23.14 -0.61 -38.12
N ASN A 8 -23.83 -0.16 -37.07
CA ASN A 8 -23.25 -0.04 -35.73
C ASN A 8 -22.89 -1.41 -35.14
N VAL A 9 -23.71 -2.43 -35.37
CA VAL A 9 -23.39 -3.81 -34.94
C VAL A 9 -22.12 -4.32 -35.63
N LYS A 10 -21.98 -4.12 -36.95
CA LYS A 10 -20.77 -4.51 -37.69
C LYS A 10 -19.54 -3.75 -37.20
N ARG A 11 -19.67 -2.44 -37.00
CA ARG A 11 -18.61 -1.59 -36.47
C ARG A 11 -18.17 -2.01 -35.06
N ALA A 12 -19.12 -2.29 -34.17
CA ALA A 12 -18.83 -2.76 -32.81
C ALA A 12 -18.06 -4.08 -32.81
N GLN A 13 -18.41 -5.02 -33.70
CA GLN A 13 -17.69 -6.30 -33.82
C GLN A 13 -16.26 -6.13 -34.37
N ALA A 14 -16.04 -5.19 -35.29
CA ALA A 14 -14.70 -4.87 -35.78
C ALA A 14 -13.83 -4.29 -34.65
N LEU A 15 -14.35 -3.29 -33.92
CA LEU A 15 -13.67 -2.68 -32.77
C LEU A 15 -13.36 -3.69 -31.65
N LYS A 16 -14.28 -4.61 -31.36
CA LYS A 16 -14.02 -5.74 -30.44
C LYS A 16 -12.85 -6.61 -30.91
N THR A 17 -12.73 -6.83 -32.22
CA THR A 17 -11.66 -7.65 -32.79
C THR A 17 -10.30 -6.94 -32.68
N GLU A 18 -10.27 -5.63 -32.92
CA GLU A 18 -9.09 -4.79 -32.65
C GLU A 18 -8.70 -4.80 -31.18
N ALA A 19 -9.68 -4.61 -30.28
CA ALA A 19 -9.48 -4.64 -28.83
C ALA A 19 -8.89 -6.00 -28.37
N ASN A 20 -9.39 -7.11 -28.91
CA ASN A 20 -8.80 -8.44 -28.67
C ASN A 20 -7.35 -8.54 -29.15
N GLY A 21 -7.01 -7.86 -30.25
CA GLY A 21 -5.64 -7.79 -30.76
C GLY A 21 -4.69 -7.08 -29.80
N PHE A 22 -5.10 -5.93 -29.25
CA PHE A 22 -4.36 -5.23 -28.20
C PHE A 22 -4.26 -6.06 -26.91
N TYR A 23 -5.37 -6.66 -26.48
CA TYR A 23 -5.40 -7.55 -25.32
C TYR A 23 -4.40 -8.72 -25.43
N ALA A 24 -4.34 -9.36 -26.61
CA ALA A 24 -3.39 -10.46 -26.85
C ALA A 24 -1.92 -10.01 -26.78
N LYS A 25 -1.64 -8.74 -27.08
CA LYS A 25 -0.33 -8.10 -26.94
C LYS A 25 -0.07 -7.55 -25.54
N LYS A 26 -1.00 -7.74 -24.59
CA LYS A 26 -0.98 -7.15 -23.23
C LYS A 26 -1.02 -5.62 -23.20
N GLN A 27 -1.48 -5.00 -24.30
CA GLN A 27 -1.73 -3.57 -24.41
C GLN A 27 -3.12 -3.25 -23.87
N PHE A 28 -3.24 -3.23 -22.53
CA PHE A 28 -4.55 -3.19 -21.88
C PHE A 28 -5.24 -1.83 -21.98
N HIS A 29 -4.48 -0.73 -21.98
CA HIS A 29 -5.04 0.63 -22.13
C HIS A 29 -5.72 0.79 -23.49
N GLU A 30 -5.02 0.46 -24.57
CA GLU A 30 -5.53 0.52 -25.94
C GLU A 30 -6.69 -0.47 -26.15
N ALA A 31 -6.63 -1.64 -25.50
CA ALA A 31 -7.76 -2.57 -25.49
C ALA A 31 -9.02 -1.97 -24.82
N ILE A 32 -8.86 -1.28 -23.68
CA ILE A 32 -9.95 -0.60 -22.97
C ILE A 32 -10.57 0.49 -23.86
N GLU A 33 -9.75 1.31 -24.53
CA GLU A 33 -10.24 2.33 -25.46
C GLU A 33 -11.08 1.71 -26.58
N LYS A 34 -10.56 0.66 -27.24
CA LYS A 34 -11.28 0.01 -28.33
C LYS A 34 -12.55 -0.71 -27.89
N TYR A 35 -12.57 -1.29 -26.69
CA TYR A 35 -13.81 -1.79 -26.12
C TYR A 35 -14.81 -0.68 -25.79
N THR A 36 -14.33 0.49 -25.36
CA THR A 36 -15.18 1.66 -25.09
C THR A 36 -15.82 2.18 -26.37
N GLU A 37 -15.07 2.26 -27.46
CA GLU A 37 -15.60 2.58 -28.79
C GLU A 37 -16.63 1.52 -29.26
N ALA A 38 -16.37 0.23 -29.02
CA ALA A 38 -17.29 -0.84 -29.37
C ALA A 38 -18.62 -0.74 -28.61
N ILE A 39 -18.56 -0.44 -27.30
CA ILE A 39 -19.74 -0.23 -26.44
C ILE A 39 -20.52 1.01 -26.88
N ALA A 40 -19.84 2.09 -27.29
CA ALA A 40 -20.51 3.28 -27.80
C ALA A 40 -21.28 3.00 -29.11
N CYS A 41 -20.81 2.06 -29.93
CA CYS A 41 -21.51 1.63 -31.14
C CYS A 41 -22.70 0.70 -30.82
N ASP A 42 -22.51 -0.27 -29.93
CA ASP A 42 -23.54 -1.21 -29.50
C ASP A 42 -23.44 -1.49 -27.98
N PRO A 43 -24.24 -0.78 -27.15
CA PRO A 43 -24.21 -0.92 -25.70
C PRO A 43 -25.03 -2.11 -25.19
N THR A 44 -25.57 -2.96 -26.07
CA THR A 44 -26.49 -4.04 -25.70
C THR A 44 -25.82 -5.39 -25.53
N VAL A 45 -24.51 -5.49 -25.82
CA VAL A 45 -23.76 -6.75 -25.83
C VAL A 45 -22.99 -6.95 -24.51
N PRO A 46 -23.41 -7.90 -23.63
CA PRO A 46 -22.74 -8.14 -22.33
C PRO A 46 -21.26 -8.50 -22.46
N ALA A 47 -20.88 -9.17 -23.56
CA ALA A 47 -19.52 -9.62 -23.79
C ALA A 47 -18.51 -8.45 -23.87
N PHE A 48 -18.90 -7.30 -24.43
CA PHE A 48 -17.99 -6.15 -24.55
C PHE A 48 -17.61 -5.62 -23.17
N TYR A 49 -18.59 -5.45 -22.29
CA TYR A 49 -18.36 -5.06 -20.90
C TYR A 49 -17.50 -6.08 -20.16
N THR A 50 -17.77 -7.38 -20.25
CA THR A 50 -16.94 -8.37 -19.52
C THR A 50 -15.51 -8.50 -20.04
N ASN A 51 -15.28 -8.19 -21.32
CA ASN A 51 -13.94 -8.16 -21.89
C ASN A 51 -13.18 -6.90 -21.45
N ARG A 52 -13.85 -5.74 -21.44
CA ARG A 52 -13.28 -4.50 -20.91
C ARG A 52 -13.01 -4.62 -19.40
N ALA A 53 -13.93 -5.22 -18.64
CA ALA A 53 -13.72 -5.57 -17.23
C ALA A 53 -12.48 -6.44 -17.02
N GLN A 54 -12.20 -7.39 -17.92
CA GLN A 54 -10.99 -8.21 -17.84
C GLN A 54 -9.72 -7.38 -18.05
N CYS A 55 -9.75 -6.39 -18.93
CA CYS A 55 -8.63 -5.46 -19.12
C CYS A 55 -8.46 -4.60 -17.87
N HIS A 56 -9.55 -4.04 -17.33
CA HIS A 56 -9.54 -3.30 -16.07
C HIS A 56 -8.98 -4.13 -14.90
N LEU A 57 -9.33 -5.41 -14.77
CA LEU A 57 -8.74 -6.29 -13.73
C LEU A 57 -7.22 -6.45 -13.88
N LEU A 58 -6.70 -6.48 -15.11
CA LEU A 58 -5.27 -6.65 -15.37
C LEU A 58 -4.49 -5.33 -15.25
N SER A 59 -5.18 -4.21 -15.36
CA SER A 59 -4.67 -2.85 -15.13
C SER A 59 -5.08 -2.28 -13.76
N GLU A 60 -5.52 -3.15 -12.84
CA GLU A 60 -5.87 -2.80 -11.46
C GLU A 60 -7.02 -1.79 -11.26
N GLY A 61 -7.81 -1.54 -12.31
CA GLY A 61 -9.06 -0.79 -12.27
C GLY A 61 -10.22 -1.63 -11.72
N TYR A 62 -10.12 -2.12 -10.49
CA TYR A 62 -11.08 -3.08 -9.93
C TYR A 62 -12.52 -2.54 -9.80
N GLY A 63 -12.68 -1.27 -9.46
CA GLY A 63 -13.97 -0.58 -9.43
C GLY A 63 -14.60 -0.50 -10.82
N ALA A 64 -13.83 -0.09 -11.84
CA ALA A 64 -14.29 -0.06 -13.23
C ALA A 64 -14.66 -1.47 -13.74
N ALA A 65 -13.87 -2.49 -13.39
CA ALA A 65 -14.18 -3.88 -13.71
C ALA A 65 -15.50 -4.36 -13.07
N LYS A 66 -15.76 -3.96 -11.81
CA LYS A 66 -17.02 -4.24 -11.12
C LYS A 66 -18.20 -3.56 -11.80
N GLU A 67 -18.07 -2.30 -12.19
CA GLU A 67 -19.14 -1.56 -12.89
C GLU A 67 -19.46 -2.15 -14.25
N ASP A 68 -18.44 -2.51 -15.05
CA ASP A 68 -18.66 -3.21 -16.31
C ASP A 68 -19.33 -4.57 -16.11
N ALA A 69 -18.93 -5.32 -15.08
CA ALA A 69 -19.56 -6.59 -14.76
C ALA A 69 -21.01 -6.42 -14.29
N ASN A 70 -21.31 -5.38 -13.50
CA ASN A 70 -22.69 -5.01 -13.16
C ASN A 70 -23.50 -4.70 -14.41
N LYS A 71 -22.94 -3.90 -15.33
CA LYS A 71 -23.63 -3.54 -16.56
C LYS A 71 -23.92 -4.76 -17.45
N ALA A 72 -22.97 -5.70 -17.54
CA ALA A 72 -23.18 -6.96 -18.23
C ALA A 72 -24.32 -7.79 -17.62
N LEU A 73 -24.47 -7.81 -16.29
CA LEU A 73 -25.54 -8.52 -15.58
C LEU A 73 -26.90 -7.82 -15.67
N GLU A 74 -26.93 -6.49 -15.83
CA GLU A 74 -28.17 -5.75 -16.14
C GLU A 74 -28.70 -6.13 -17.53
N LEU A 75 -27.80 -6.33 -18.50
CA LEU A 75 -28.14 -6.73 -19.86
C LEU A 75 -28.52 -8.21 -19.96
N ASP A 76 -27.75 -9.08 -19.29
CA ASP A 76 -28.00 -10.51 -19.22
C ASP A 76 -27.63 -11.07 -17.84
N SER A 77 -28.65 -11.27 -16.99
CA SER A 77 -28.48 -11.82 -15.63
C SER A 77 -28.06 -13.29 -15.59
N SER A 78 -28.07 -13.99 -16.73
CA SER A 78 -27.57 -15.36 -16.86
C SER A 78 -26.09 -15.43 -17.25
N PHE A 79 -25.45 -14.30 -17.57
CA PHE A 79 -24.10 -14.27 -18.14
C PHE A 79 -23.02 -14.62 -17.10
N THR A 80 -22.66 -15.91 -17.00
CA THR A 80 -21.72 -16.45 -16.00
C THR A 80 -20.38 -15.72 -15.94
N LYS A 81 -19.84 -15.31 -17.10
CA LYS A 81 -18.57 -14.55 -17.17
C LYS A 81 -18.63 -13.25 -16.38
N ALA A 82 -19.77 -12.55 -16.36
CA ALA A 82 -19.91 -11.31 -15.61
C ALA A 82 -19.84 -11.52 -14.10
N TYR A 83 -20.49 -12.58 -13.58
CA TYR A 83 -20.32 -12.98 -12.18
C TYR A 83 -18.85 -13.24 -11.84
N TYR A 84 -18.13 -13.94 -12.72
CA TYR A 84 -16.71 -14.20 -12.51
C TYR A 84 -15.86 -12.92 -12.48
N ARG A 85 -16.09 -11.98 -13.42
CA ARG A 85 -15.38 -10.70 -13.45
C ARG A 85 -15.67 -9.87 -12.20
N ARG A 86 -16.93 -9.80 -11.79
CA ARG A 86 -17.34 -9.09 -10.57
C ARG A 86 -16.76 -9.73 -9.30
N ALA A 87 -16.76 -11.07 -9.23
CA ALA A 87 -16.14 -11.80 -8.13
C ALA A 87 -14.64 -11.50 -8.01
N ALA A 88 -13.93 -11.51 -9.14
CA ALA A 88 -12.49 -11.20 -9.18
C ALA A 88 -12.23 -9.74 -8.77
N ALA A 89 -13.04 -8.79 -9.24
CA ALA A 89 -12.93 -7.38 -8.86
C ALA A 89 -13.17 -7.18 -7.35
N ASN A 90 -14.25 -7.76 -6.83
CA ASN A 90 -14.57 -7.70 -5.40
C ASN A 90 -13.47 -8.34 -4.56
N LEU A 91 -12.91 -9.48 -4.99
CA LEU A 91 -11.80 -10.14 -4.29
C LEU A 91 -10.56 -9.23 -4.23
N ALA A 92 -10.19 -8.61 -5.35
CA ALA A 92 -9.04 -7.70 -5.43
C ALA A 92 -9.22 -6.44 -4.57
N MET A 93 -10.45 -5.98 -4.38
CA MET A 93 -10.81 -4.87 -3.47
C MET A 93 -10.98 -5.31 -2.00
N GLY A 94 -10.80 -6.60 -1.67
CA GLY A 94 -11.02 -7.12 -0.31
C GLY A 94 -12.49 -7.28 0.10
N LEU A 95 -13.44 -7.11 -0.82
CA LEU A 95 -14.88 -7.32 -0.65
C LEU A 95 -15.21 -8.82 -0.70
N LEU A 96 -14.73 -9.55 0.31
CA LEU A 96 -14.74 -11.01 0.33
C LEU A 96 -16.12 -11.63 0.34
N GLN A 97 -17.10 -11.00 1.00
CA GLN A 97 -18.46 -11.53 1.08
C GLN A 97 -19.14 -11.49 -0.30
N GLU A 98 -18.99 -10.38 -1.00
CA GLU A 98 -19.50 -10.13 -2.34
C GLU A 98 -18.80 -11.05 -3.35
N ALA A 99 -17.47 -11.13 -3.27
CA ALA A 99 -16.67 -12.03 -4.11
C ALA A 99 -17.10 -13.50 -3.95
N ARG A 100 -17.24 -13.94 -2.69
CA ARG A 100 -17.70 -15.29 -2.35
C ARG A 100 -19.10 -15.57 -2.89
N SER A 101 -20.02 -14.62 -2.78
CA SER A 101 -21.38 -14.74 -3.30
C SER A 101 -21.37 -14.95 -4.82
N ASP A 102 -20.61 -14.13 -5.56
CA ASP A 102 -20.53 -14.23 -7.01
C ASP A 102 -19.79 -15.49 -7.48
N PHE A 103 -18.69 -15.90 -6.82
CA PHE A 103 -18.05 -17.19 -7.12
C PHE A 103 -18.99 -18.37 -6.90
N ARG A 104 -19.82 -18.32 -5.85
CA ARG A 104 -20.87 -19.34 -5.65
C ARG A 104 -21.85 -19.37 -6.82
N GLN A 105 -22.28 -18.20 -7.31
CA GLN A 105 -23.15 -18.10 -8.50
C GLN A 105 -22.51 -18.72 -9.75
N VAL A 106 -21.20 -18.55 -9.94
CA VAL A 106 -20.46 -19.21 -11.03
C VAL A 106 -20.48 -20.73 -10.85
N THR A 107 -20.15 -21.25 -9.66
CA THR A 107 -20.12 -22.70 -9.43
C THR A 107 -21.48 -23.39 -9.57
N LEU A 108 -22.58 -22.67 -9.31
CA LEU A 108 -23.94 -23.18 -9.51
C LEU A 108 -24.31 -23.27 -11.00
N ARG A 109 -23.80 -22.35 -11.83
CA ARG A 109 -24.06 -22.29 -13.28
C ARG A 109 -23.14 -23.22 -14.08
N GLU A 110 -21.89 -23.34 -13.66
CA GLU A 110 -20.86 -24.14 -14.31
C GLU A 110 -20.29 -25.18 -13.32
N PRO A 111 -21.07 -26.21 -12.93
CA PRO A 111 -20.67 -27.16 -11.89
C PRO A 111 -19.44 -28.01 -12.24
N ASN A 112 -19.15 -28.14 -13.53
CA ASN A 112 -18.01 -28.89 -14.05
C ASN A 112 -16.72 -28.05 -14.16
N ASP A 113 -16.78 -26.72 -13.99
CA ASP A 113 -15.59 -25.87 -13.99
C ASP A 113 -14.80 -26.09 -12.68
N ALA A 114 -13.71 -26.84 -12.77
CA ALA A 114 -12.80 -27.09 -11.66
C ALA A 114 -12.09 -25.80 -11.18
N GLY A 115 -11.79 -24.88 -12.10
CA GLY A 115 -11.17 -23.60 -11.79
C GLY A 115 -12.11 -22.69 -10.98
N ALA A 116 -13.38 -22.60 -11.38
CA ALA A 116 -14.39 -21.85 -10.63
C ALA A 116 -14.60 -22.42 -9.22
N ARG A 117 -14.68 -23.76 -9.07
CA ARG A 117 -14.79 -24.42 -7.76
C ARG A 117 -13.59 -24.16 -6.87
N LYS A 118 -12.37 -24.22 -7.43
CA LYS A 118 -11.13 -23.90 -6.71
C LYS A 118 -11.15 -22.45 -6.19
N LYS A 119 -11.49 -21.48 -7.04
CA LYS A 119 -11.58 -20.07 -6.65
C LYS A 119 -12.63 -19.80 -5.58
N TYR A 120 -13.81 -20.43 -5.68
CA TYR A 120 -14.82 -20.36 -4.63
C TYR A 120 -14.30 -20.92 -3.30
N ALA A 121 -13.67 -22.10 -3.31
CA ALA A 121 -13.14 -22.73 -2.11
C ALA A 121 -12.03 -21.89 -1.45
N GLU A 122 -11.14 -21.29 -2.24
CA GLU A 122 -10.10 -20.38 -1.75
C GLU A 122 -10.71 -19.12 -1.12
N CYS A 123 -11.67 -18.49 -1.80
CA CYS A 123 -12.35 -17.30 -1.30
C CYS A 123 -13.17 -17.59 -0.02
N ASP A 124 -13.90 -18.71 0.03
CA ASP A 124 -14.68 -19.14 1.20
C ASP A 124 -13.76 -19.48 2.39
N LYS A 125 -12.61 -20.14 2.15
CA LYS A 125 -11.61 -20.41 3.18
C LYS A 125 -11.05 -19.10 3.76
N LEU A 126 -10.67 -18.16 2.90
CA LEU A 126 -10.14 -16.86 3.32
C LEU A 126 -11.19 -16.06 4.10
N TYR A 127 -12.42 -15.98 3.60
CA TYR A 127 -13.54 -15.32 4.28
C TYR A 127 -13.77 -15.91 5.67
N ARG A 128 -13.84 -17.25 5.80
CA ARG A 128 -14.04 -17.91 7.10
C ARG A 128 -12.88 -17.65 8.06
N ARG A 129 -11.64 -17.65 7.57
CA ARG A 129 -10.45 -17.33 8.37
C ARG A 129 -10.58 -15.93 8.96
N ILE A 130 -10.86 -14.92 8.12
CA ILE A 130 -10.95 -13.52 8.56
C ILE A 130 -12.16 -13.30 9.48
N GLN A 131 -13.31 -13.92 9.22
CA GLN A 131 -14.46 -13.83 10.12
C GLN A 131 -14.18 -14.48 11.48
N PHE A 132 -13.47 -15.61 11.49
CA PHE A 132 -13.03 -16.24 12.73
C PHE A 132 -12.06 -15.34 13.49
N GLU A 133 -11.05 -14.78 12.82
CA GLU A 133 -10.09 -13.82 13.40
C GLU A 133 -10.81 -12.59 13.99
N LYS A 134 -11.77 -12.00 13.26
CA LYS A 134 -12.59 -10.90 13.76
C LYS A 134 -13.46 -11.29 14.96
N ALA A 135 -13.96 -12.52 15.01
CA ALA A 135 -14.81 -12.98 16.11
C ALA A 135 -14.02 -13.24 17.41
N ILE A 136 -12.72 -13.54 17.31
CA ILE A 136 -11.84 -13.70 18.47
C ILE A 136 -11.13 -12.39 18.86
N ASP A 137 -11.15 -11.38 18.00
CA ASP A 137 -10.56 -10.07 18.24
C ASP A 137 -11.52 -9.20 19.08
N SER A 138 -11.35 -9.21 20.40
CA SER A 138 -12.09 -8.31 21.30
C SER A 138 -11.37 -6.95 21.34
N GLU A 139 -11.92 -5.95 20.63
CA GLU A 139 -11.34 -4.61 20.51
C GLU A 139 -11.08 -3.89 21.85
N ALA A 140 -11.78 -4.28 22.92
CA ALA A 140 -11.75 -3.57 24.21
C ALA A 140 -10.46 -3.73 25.05
N ASP A 141 -9.58 -4.70 24.74
CA ASP A 141 -8.40 -5.03 25.58
C ASP A 141 -7.11 -5.29 24.77
N ARG A 142 -7.04 -4.83 23.51
CA ARG A 142 -5.93 -5.19 22.60
C ARG A 142 -4.62 -4.52 23.03
N LYS A 143 -3.77 -5.26 23.75
CA LYS A 143 -2.36 -4.90 23.96
C LYS A 143 -1.60 -5.08 22.65
N ARG A 144 -0.72 -4.13 22.34
CA ARG A 144 0.15 -4.21 21.16
C ARG A 144 1.05 -5.43 21.27
N VAL A 145 1.29 -6.11 20.15
CA VAL A 145 2.29 -7.16 20.04
C VAL A 145 3.64 -6.61 20.48
N ALA A 146 4.00 -5.40 20.05
CA ALA A 146 5.24 -4.74 20.46
C ALA A 146 5.43 -4.70 21.99
N ASP A 147 4.37 -4.40 22.74
CA ASP A 147 4.42 -4.29 24.21
C ASP A 147 4.52 -5.67 24.92
N SER A 148 4.21 -6.75 24.20
CA SER A 148 4.20 -8.13 24.72
C SER A 148 5.45 -8.93 24.37
N VAL A 149 6.30 -8.43 23.47
CA VAL A 149 7.49 -9.14 23.02
C VAL A 149 8.59 -8.99 24.07
N ASP A 150 9.06 -10.12 24.57
CA ASP A 150 10.24 -10.20 25.43
C ASP A 150 11.40 -10.77 24.61
N LEU A 151 12.30 -9.89 24.18
CA LEU A 151 13.44 -10.23 23.33
C LEU A 151 14.36 -11.28 23.98
N SER A 152 14.43 -11.35 25.32
CA SER A 152 15.29 -12.30 26.03
C SER A 152 14.93 -13.77 25.75
N LYS A 153 13.68 -14.04 25.35
CA LYS A 153 13.19 -15.38 25.00
C LYS A 153 13.66 -15.85 23.62
N PHE A 154 14.17 -14.94 22.79
CA PHE A 154 14.68 -15.25 21.47
C PHE A 154 16.20 -15.30 21.51
N LYS A 155 16.80 -16.44 21.15
CA LYS A 155 18.24 -16.61 21.05
C LYS A 155 18.66 -16.65 19.58
N VAL A 156 19.83 -16.12 19.28
CA VAL A 156 20.48 -16.36 17.98
C VAL A 156 20.99 -17.80 17.98
N PRO A 157 20.69 -18.62 16.94
CA PRO A 157 21.24 -19.96 16.83
C PRO A 157 22.78 -19.95 16.89
N GLU A 158 23.38 -20.92 17.57
CA GLU A 158 24.86 -20.97 17.74
C GLU A 158 25.60 -21.17 16.41
N ASP A 159 24.96 -21.84 15.45
CA ASP A 159 25.46 -22.09 14.10
C ASP A 159 25.20 -20.93 13.12
N TYR A 160 24.56 -19.85 13.56
CA TYR A 160 24.26 -18.69 12.72
C TYR A 160 25.55 -17.95 12.31
N GLN A 161 25.83 -17.98 11.01
CA GLN A 161 27.00 -17.35 10.37
C GLN A 161 26.68 -16.01 9.68
N GLY A 162 25.45 -15.52 9.81
CA GLY A 162 25.04 -14.28 9.17
C GLY A 162 25.45 -13.03 9.96
N PRO A 163 25.03 -11.85 9.50
CA PRO A 163 25.30 -10.57 10.17
C PRO A 163 24.71 -10.54 11.57
N LYS A 164 25.48 -10.02 12.53
CA LYS A 164 25.10 -9.93 13.95
C LYS A 164 24.94 -8.48 14.35
N MET A 165 23.82 -8.14 14.97
CA MET A 165 23.63 -6.80 15.51
C MET A 165 24.67 -6.55 16.62
N PRO A 166 25.41 -5.44 16.59
CA PRO A 166 26.25 -5.05 17.71
C PRO A 166 25.39 -4.74 18.96
N VAL A 167 26.02 -4.85 20.12
CA VAL A 167 25.39 -4.57 21.42
C VAL A 167 26.05 -3.34 22.01
N ARG A 168 25.24 -2.39 22.49
CA ARG A 168 25.70 -1.24 23.27
C ARG A 168 25.08 -1.29 24.66
N LYS A 169 25.75 -0.65 25.61
CA LYS A 169 25.21 -0.44 26.95
C LYS A 169 24.43 0.86 26.99
N ARG A 170 23.23 0.82 27.57
CA ARG A 170 22.33 1.96 27.69
C ARG A 170 21.80 2.04 29.11
N MET A 171 21.73 3.24 29.67
CA MET A 171 21.07 3.50 30.94
C MET A 171 19.57 3.71 30.69
N VAL A 172 18.72 2.97 31.38
CA VAL A 172 17.25 3.12 31.34
C VAL A 172 16.68 3.26 32.75
N PRO A 173 15.56 3.98 32.95
CA PRO A 173 14.92 4.04 34.27
C PRO A 173 14.50 2.64 34.74
N LYS A 174 14.82 2.28 35.98
CA LYS A 174 14.34 1.03 36.58
C LYS A 174 12.81 1.04 36.60
N LYS A 175 12.18 -0.03 36.10
CA LYS A 175 10.74 -0.22 36.26
C LYS A 175 10.42 -0.35 37.76
N LYS A 176 9.68 0.63 38.31
CA LYS A 176 9.10 0.52 39.66
C LYS A 176 8.23 -0.76 39.68
N GLN A 177 8.60 -1.74 40.51
CA GLN A 177 7.66 -2.80 40.88
C GLN A 177 6.50 -2.13 41.61
N ASP A 178 5.26 -2.55 41.34
CA ASP A 178 4.02 -2.00 41.91
C ASP A 178 4.08 -1.90 43.46
N GLN A 179 4.69 -0.85 43.97
CA GLN A 179 4.61 -0.41 45.35
C GLN A 179 3.88 0.92 45.31
N LYS A 180 2.60 0.83 45.67
CA LYS A 180 1.76 1.98 45.93
C LYS A 180 2.35 2.79 47.09
N ASP A 181 2.31 4.10 46.89
CA ASP A 181 2.32 5.14 47.91
C ASP A 181 3.68 5.42 48.58
N GLN A 182 4.47 6.26 47.92
CA GLN A 182 5.18 7.38 48.58
C GLN A 182 5.56 8.45 47.54
N GLU A 183 4.93 9.61 47.66
CA GLU A 183 5.30 10.86 46.97
C GLU A 183 6.51 11.47 47.69
N GLU A 184 7.70 10.95 47.41
CA GLU A 184 8.94 11.71 47.62
C GLU A 184 9.66 11.81 46.27
N GLU A 185 10.31 12.97 46.02
CA GLU A 185 11.18 13.21 44.88
C GLU A 185 12.43 12.31 44.98
N GLU A 186 12.27 11.01 44.81
CA GLU A 186 13.39 10.08 44.69
C GLU A 186 13.98 10.17 43.29
N GLU A 187 15.31 10.35 43.22
CA GLU A 187 16.08 10.28 41.99
C GLU A 187 15.70 9.02 41.18
N GLU A 188 15.33 9.18 39.90
CA GLU A 188 15.00 8.04 39.04
C GLU A 188 16.20 7.09 38.95
N GLU A 189 16.13 5.97 39.67
CA GLU A 189 17.20 4.99 39.71
C GLU A 189 17.36 4.36 38.30
N MET A 190 18.53 4.54 37.69
CA MET A 190 18.82 4.03 36.34
C MET A 190 19.46 2.63 36.42
N GLU A 191 19.09 1.74 35.51
CA GLU A 191 19.76 0.45 35.30
C GLU A 191 20.50 0.43 33.95
N GLU A 192 21.65 -0.24 33.94
CA GLU A 192 22.42 -0.50 32.72
C GLU A 192 21.85 -1.73 32.01
N VAL A 193 21.39 -1.57 30.77
CA VAL A 193 20.88 -2.64 29.92
C VAL A 193 21.71 -2.77 28.66
N GLU A 194 21.90 -4.00 28.20
CA GLU A 194 22.48 -4.30 26.90
C GLU A 194 21.40 -4.23 25.82
N GLU A 195 21.61 -3.38 24.82
CA GLU A 195 20.68 -3.12 23.72
C GLU A 195 21.37 -3.44 22.39
N GLU A 196 20.78 -4.34 21.61
CA GLU A 196 21.19 -4.56 20.21
C GLU A 196 20.81 -3.34 19.37
N TYR A 197 21.68 -2.89 18.47
CA TYR A 197 21.41 -1.77 17.59
C TYR A 197 21.85 -2.05 16.16
N VAL A 198 21.38 -1.23 15.21
CA VAL A 198 21.76 -1.33 13.80
C VAL A 198 22.94 -0.39 13.52
N ASP A 199 24.03 -0.93 12.98
CA ASP A 199 25.16 -0.16 12.45
C ASP A 199 25.41 -0.44 10.96
N LEU A 200 26.35 0.28 10.35
CA LEU A 200 26.63 0.16 8.93
C LEU A 200 27.17 -1.23 8.54
N GLU A 201 27.99 -1.85 9.40
CA GLU A 201 28.55 -3.18 9.14
C GLU A 201 27.44 -4.25 9.14
N PHE A 202 26.51 -4.18 10.10
CA PHE A 202 25.32 -5.03 10.11
C PHE A 202 24.48 -4.80 8.85
N VAL A 203 24.21 -3.54 8.46
CA VAL A 203 23.41 -3.23 7.26
C VAL A 203 24.07 -3.76 5.97
N LYS A 204 25.38 -3.58 5.81
CA LYS A 204 26.10 -4.16 4.66
C LYS A 204 26.06 -5.68 4.69
N GLY A 205 26.16 -6.28 5.87
CA GLY A 205 26.04 -7.72 6.06
C GLY A 205 24.66 -8.26 5.70
N ILE A 206 23.56 -7.59 6.06
CA ILE A 206 22.20 -8.02 5.66
C ILE A 206 21.99 -7.91 4.15
N VAL A 207 22.63 -6.95 3.48
CA VAL A 207 22.53 -6.80 2.02
C VAL A 207 23.04 -8.06 1.31
N GLU A 208 24.24 -8.52 1.65
CA GLU A 208 24.79 -9.74 1.04
C GLU A 208 24.04 -11.00 1.50
N TRP A 209 23.61 -11.04 2.77
CA TRP A 209 22.86 -12.19 3.31
C TRP A 209 21.52 -12.40 2.60
N PHE A 210 20.80 -11.32 2.33
CA PHE A 210 19.54 -11.33 1.60
C PHE A 210 19.75 -11.56 0.10
N ARG A 211 20.84 -11.05 -0.49
CA ARG A 211 21.22 -11.37 -1.88
C ARG A 211 21.37 -12.88 -2.09
N ASP A 212 21.93 -13.56 -1.09
CA ASP A 212 22.05 -15.03 -1.01
C ASP A 212 20.76 -15.76 -0.62
N GLN A 213 19.62 -15.06 -0.53
CA GLN A 213 18.30 -15.60 -0.17
C GLN A 213 18.25 -16.27 1.21
N LYS A 214 19.04 -15.77 2.16
CA LYS A 214 19.05 -16.27 3.55
C LYS A 214 18.22 -15.35 4.44
N THR A 215 17.63 -15.91 5.50
CA THR A 215 16.76 -15.17 6.43
C THR A 215 17.53 -14.75 7.68
N LEU A 216 17.10 -13.66 8.31
CA LEU A 216 17.60 -13.28 9.64
C LEU A 216 17.00 -14.21 10.71
N PRO A 217 17.67 -14.40 11.87
CA PRO A 217 17.07 -15.06 13.03
C PRO A 217 15.90 -14.24 13.60
N ASP A 218 14.88 -14.92 14.15
CA ASP A 218 13.70 -14.31 14.78
C ASP A 218 14.07 -13.16 15.72
N ARG A 219 15.12 -13.33 16.54
CA ARG A 219 15.61 -12.33 17.50
C ARG A 219 15.91 -10.99 16.84
N TYR A 220 16.67 -10.98 15.74
CA TYR A 220 17.05 -9.75 15.06
C TYR A 220 15.87 -9.13 14.31
N VAL A 221 14.97 -9.94 13.77
CA VAL A 221 13.72 -9.44 13.15
C VAL A 221 12.87 -8.71 14.19
N TYR A 222 12.63 -9.32 15.35
CA TYR A 222 11.93 -8.66 16.45
C TYR A 222 12.66 -7.41 16.94
N ALA A 223 13.99 -7.45 17.10
CA ALA A 223 14.76 -6.30 17.57
C ALA A 223 14.63 -5.10 16.63
N ILE A 224 14.76 -5.31 15.32
CA ILE A 224 14.60 -4.26 14.30
C ILE A 224 13.17 -3.71 14.33
N LEU A 225 12.15 -4.59 14.35
CA LEU A 225 10.74 -4.17 14.33
C LEU A 225 10.35 -3.36 15.57
N LEU A 226 10.77 -3.78 16.77
CA LEU A 226 10.49 -3.04 18.00
C LEU A 226 11.16 -1.67 18.01
N GLN A 227 12.41 -1.58 17.53
CA GLN A 227 13.14 -0.33 17.49
C GLN A 227 12.56 0.64 16.45
N VAL A 228 12.25 0.15 15.25
CA VAL A 228 11.74 1.00 14.17
C VAL A 228 10.29 1.43 14.44
N ASP A 229 9.46 0.57 15.02
CA ASP A 229 8.11 0.95 15.47
C ASP A 229 8.17 2.11 16.48
N LYS A 230 9.03 2.00 17.49
CA LYS A 230 9.23 3.08 18.47
C LYS A 230 9.68 4.39 17.80
N LEU A 231 10.64 4.32 16.89
CA LEU A 231 11.12 5.47 16.13
C LEU A 231 9.98 6.09 15.30
N LEU A 232 9.30 5.29 14.48
CA LEU A 232 8.24 5.77 13.59
C LEU A 232 7.08 6.38 14.35
N ARG A 233 6.70 5.82 15.51
CA ARG A 233 5.62 6.38 16.36
C ARG A 233 5.95 7.75 16.96
N SER A 234 7.23 8.09 17.12
CA SER A 234 7.63 9.44 17.54
C SER A 234 7.57 10.48 16.43
N LEU A 235 7.43 10.06 15.17
CA LEU A 235 7.35 10.98 14.03
C LEU A 235 5.93 11.53 13.85
N PRO A 236 5.78 12.77 13.35
CA PRO A 236 4.49 13.29 12.93
C PRO A 236 3.95 12.54 11.70
N THR A 237 2.66 12.70 11.42
CA THR A 237 2.01 12.07 10.26
C THR A 237 2.48 12.66 8.93
N LEU A 238 2.75 13.97 8.91
CA LEU A 238 3.45 14.68 7.85
C LEU A 238 4.83 15.10 8.39
N VAL A 239 5.90 14.58 7.78
CA VAL A 239 7.28 14.84 8.21
C VAL A 239 7.90 15.93 7.35
N ASP A 240 8.36 17.01 7.99
CA ASP A 240 9.07 18.10 7.32
C ASP A 240 10.56 17.73 7.12
N VAL A 241 11.07 17.89 5.89
CA VAL A 241 12.43 17.49 5.49
C VAL A 241 13.18 18.69 4.93
N ALA A 242 14.25 19.09 5.61
CA ALA A 242 15.24 20.03 5.09
C ALA A 242 16.39 19.25 4.44
N ILE A 243 16.73 19.60 3.20
CA ILE A 243 17.87 19.02 2.49
C ILE A 243 19.07 19.96 2.65
N PRO A 244 20.22 19.49 3.18
CA PRO A 244 21.45 20.28 3.21
C PRO A 244 21.84 20.79 1.83
N SER A 245 22.45 21.97 1.75
CA SER A 245 22.82 22.61 0.47
C SER A 245 23.80 21.79 -0.38
N ASP A 246 24.56 20.89 0.26
CA ASP A 246 25.54 19.99 -0.33
C ASP A 246 25.03 18.56 -0.52
N ALA A 247 23.75 18.30 -0.23
CA ALA A 247 23.11 17.00 -0.39
C ALA A 247 22.10 17.01 -1.55
N VAL A 248 21.90 15.84 -2.14
CA VAL A 248 20.84 15.59 -3.14
C VAL A 248 19.96 14.47 -2.62
N MET A 249 18.66 14.76 -2.48
CA MET A 249 17.69 13.75 -2.07
C MET A 249 17.17 12.97 -3.26
N THR A 250 17.10 11.66 -3.10
CA THR A 250 16.51 10.74 -4.08
C THR A 250 15.12 10.31 -3.61
N VAL A 251 14.10 10.50 -4.44
CA VAL A 251 12.74 10.01 -4.17
C VAL A 251 12.48 8.81 -5.07
N CYS A 252 12.11 7.68 -4.47
CA CYS A 252 11.80 6.43 -5.15
C CYS A 252 10.31 6.10 -4.93
N GLY A 253 9.65 5.58 -5.96
CA GLY A 253 8.30 5.05 -5.85
C GLY A 253 8.26 3.60 -5.37
N ASP A 254 7.21 2.92 -5.79
CA ASP A 254 6.86 1.55 -5.44
C ASP A 254 7.99 0.57 -5.81
N VAL A 255 8.29 -0.38 -4.92
CA VAL A 255 9.31 -1.42 -5.16
C VAL A 255 8.76 -2.84 -5.04
N HIS A 256 7.61 -3.03 -4.37
CA HIS A 256 6.83 -4.27 -4.36
C HIS A 256 7.67 -5.56 -4.21
N GLY A 257 8.51 -5.63 -3.18
CA GLY A 257 9.32 -6.82 -2.88
C GLY A 257 10.33 -7.19 -3.97
N GLN A 258 10.71 -6.25 -4.84
CA GLN A 258 11.75 -6.41 -5.86
C GLN A 258 13.14 -6.12 -5.29
N TYR A 259 13.57 -6.94 -4.34
CA TYR A 259 14.81 -6.74 -3.57
C TYR A 259 16.06 -6.50 -4.43
N TYR A 260 16.23 -7.27 -5.51
CA TYR A 260 17.40 -7.13 -6.39
C TYR A 260 17.39 -5.80 -7.17
N ASP A 261 16.22 -5.27 -7.50
CA ASP A 261 16.09 -3.97 -8.16
C ASP A 261 16.38 -2.83 -7.16
N VAL A 262 16.03 -2.98 -5.89
CA VAL A 262 16.46 -2.06 -4.81
C VAL A 262 17.99 -2.02 -4.71
N LEU A 263 18.66 -3.16 -4.79
CA LEU A 263 20.13 -3.18 -4.81
C LEU A 263 20.70 -2.49 -6.05
N ASN A 264 20.06 -2.66 -7.20
CA ASN A 264 20.43 -1.97 -8.44
C ASN A 264 20.26 -0.45 -8.32
N ILE A 265 19.20 0.05 -7.65
CA ILE A 265 19.04 1.48 -7.34
C ILE A 265 20.26 1.99 -6.56
N PHE A 266 20.67 1.29 -5.50
CA PHE A 266 21.81 1.68 -4.69
C PHE A 266 23.16 1.56 -5.41
N GLU A 267 23.30 0.62 -6.34
CA GLU A 267 24.49 0.49 -7.18
C GLU A 267 24.61 1.65 -8.17
N LEU A 268 23.50 2.06 -8.80
CA LEU A 268 23.47 3.11 -9.80
C LEU A 268 23.56 4.52 -9.19
N ASN A 269 22.85 4.77 -8.09
CA ASN A 269 22.70 6.11 -7.51
C ASN A 269 23.55 6.31 -6.25
N GLY A 270 24.10 5.24 -5.70
CA GLY A 270 24.90 5.24 -4.48
C GLY A 270 24.13 4.74 -3.26
N PHE A 271 24.84 4.07 -2.36
CA PHE A 271 24.26 3.53 -1.13
C PHE A 271 23.79 4.66 -0.21
N PRO A 272 22.64 4.52 0.49
CA PRO A 272 22.11 5.57 1.36
C PRO A 272 23.12 6.03 2.41
N SER A 273 23.16 7.33 2.65
CA SER A 273 24.03 7.95 3.66
C SER A 273 23.48 9.31 4.09
N PRO A 274 24.03 9.94 5.15
CA PRO A 274 23.63 11.29 5.55
C PRO A 274 23.78 12.36 4.46
N THR A 275 24.68 12.16 3.49
CA THR A 275 24.89 13.09 2.37
C THR A 275 24.15 12.68 1.09
N LEU A 276 23.56 11.48 1.06
CA LEU A 276 22.73 10.98 -0.03
C LEU A 276 21.40 10.46 0.53
N PRO A 277 20.49 11.37 0.93
CA PRO A 277 19.23 10.98 1.54
C PRO A 277 18.27 10.32 0.53
N TYR A 278 17.46 9.38 1.02
CA TYR A 278 16.44 8.67 0.24
C TYR A 278 15.06 8.81 0.88
N LEU A 279 14.02 8.93 0.06
CA LEU A 279 12.63 8.71 0.44
C LEU A 279 12.03 7.64 -0.45
N PHE A 280 11.61 6.52 0.14
CA PHE A 280 10.79 5.52 -0.55
C PHE A 280 9.31 5.78 -0.27
N ASN A 281 8.55 6.00 -1.32
CA ASN A 281 7.19 6.55 -1.26
C ASN A 281 6.11 5.46 -1.19
N GLY A 282 6.21 4.56 -0.21
CA GLY A 282 5.25 3.47 0.01
C GLY A 282 5.40 2.28 -0.92
N ASP A 283 4.56 1.27 -0.70
CA ASP A 283 4.45 0.06 -1.53
C ASP A 283 5.77 -0.71 -1.64
N PHE A 284 6.29 -1.07 -0.47
CA PHE A 284 7.54 -1.79 -0.29
C PHE A 284 7.37 -3.29 -0.48
N VAL A 285 6.20 -3.80 -0.11
CA VAL A 285 5.87 -5.23 -0.02
C VAL A 285 4.76 -5.61 -1.01
N ASP A 286 4.40 -6.90 -0.97
CA ASP A 286 3.41 -7.54 -1.85
C ASP A 286 3.86 -7.63 -3.31
N ARG A 287 3.16 -8.49 -4.07
CA ARG A 287 3.42 -8.84 -5.49
C ARG A 287 4.76 -9.55 -5.70
N GLY A 288 5.88 -8.90 -5.44
CA GLY A 288 7.20 -9.51 -5.48
C GLY A 288 7.42 -10.48 -4.31
N SER A 289 8.36 -11.41 -4.51
CA SER A 289 8.60 -12.54 -3.59
C SER A 289 9.79 -12.33 -2.63
N PHE A 290 10.31 -11.10 -2.56
CA PHE A 290 11.37 -10.70 -1.64
C PHE A 290 10.96 -9.50 -0.78
N SER A 291 9.68 -9.45 -0.39
CA SER A 291 9.11 -8.36 0.41
C SER A 291 9.75 -8.27 1.79
N VAL A 292 10.04 -9.41 2.43
CA VAL A 292 10.70 -9.48 3.74
C VAL A 292 12.10 -8.88 3.66
N GLU A 293 12.88 -9.17 2.64
CA GLU A 293 14.23 -8.63 2.48
C GLU A 293 14.19 -7.11 2.26
N VAL A 294 13.29 -6.63 1.41
CA VAL A 294 13.11 -5.18 1.16
C VAL A 294 12.77 -4.46 2.46
N ILE A 295 11.71 -4.88 3.16
CA ILE A 295 11.24 -4.13 4.32
C ILE A 295 12.23 -4.20 5.49
N MET A 296 12.91 -5.33 5.67
CA MET A 296 13.93 -5.47 6.72
C MET A 296 15.17 -4.62 6.41
N LEU A 297 15.57 -4.51 5.14
CA LEU A 297 16.63 -3.58 4.73
C LEU A 297 16.20 -2.13 4.95
N PHE A 298 15.00 -1.74 4.55
CA PHE A 298 14.50 -0.37 4.71
C PHE A 298 14.36 0.04 6.17
N PHE A 299 13.85 -0.83 7.05
CA PHE A 299 13.79 -0.55 8.47
C PHE A 299 15.17 -0.48 9.12
N SER A 300 16.12 -1.31 8.67
CA SER A 300 17.51 -1.23 9.15
C SER A 300 18.18 0.08 8.70
N LEU A 301 17.98 0.49 7.45
CA LEU A 301 18.46 1.79 6.94
C LEU A 301 17.78 2.97 7.66
N LYS A 302 16.49 2.88 7.98
CA LYS A 302 15.78 3.89 8.77
C LYS A 302 16.35 4.01 10.19
N LEU A 303 16.73 2.90 10.81
CA LEU A 303 17.36 2.90 12.13
C LEU A 303 18.81 3.43 12.07
N LEU A 304 19.55 3.11 11.01
CA LEU A 304 20.92 3.57 10.81
C LEU A 304 20.99 5.07 10.49
N TYR A 305 20.07 5.55 9.64
CA TYR A 305 20.03 6.90 9.09
C TYR A 305 18.65 7.55 9.31
N PRO A 306 18.24 7.79 10.57
CA PRO A 306 16.88 8.25 10.89
C PRO A 306 16.51 9.59 10.26
N ASP A 307 17.49 10.47 10.01
CA ASP A 307 17.30 11.81 9.47
C ASP A 307 17.67 11.93 7.98
N SER A 308 17.97 10.81 7.30
CA SER A 308 18.33 10.81 5.86
C SER A 308 17.77 9.61 5.09
N PHE A 309 17.14 8.65 5.75
CA PHE A 309 16.36 7.59 5.10
C PHE A 309 14.91 7.72 5.54
N PHE A 310 14.00 7.93 4.60
CA PHE A 310 12.61 8.29 4.83
C PHE A 310 11.68 7.27 4.16
N LEU A 311 10.54 7.02 4.80
CA LEU A 311 9.56 6.02 4.37
C LEU A 311 8.16 6.63 4.50
N ASN A 312 7.41 6.69 3.41
CA ASN A 312 5.96 6.91 3.46
C ASN A 312 5.22 5.58 3.51
N ARG A 313 4.04 5.57 4.11
CA ARG A 313 3.10 4.46 3.99
C ARG A 313 2.49 4.45 2.59
N GLY A 314 2.44 3.29 1.94
CA GLY A 314 1.63 3.04 0.74
C GLY A 314 0.34 2.27 1.06
N ASN A 315 -0.48 2.00 0.05
CA ASN A 315 -1.69 1.20 0.27
C ASN A 315 -1.36 -0.28 0.56
N HIS A 316 -0.23 -0.77 0.07
CA HIS A 316 0.24 -2.13 0.35
C HIS A 316 0.84 -2.31 1.75
N GLU A 317 1.09 -1.24 2.52
CA GLU A 317 1.36 -1.33 3.96
C GLU A 317 0.04 -1.37 4.77
N SER A 318 -0.87 -2.26 4.36
CA SER A 318 -2.16 -2.51 5.01
C SER A 318 -2.54 -3.99 5.04
N ILE A 319 -3.30 -4.37 6.07
CA ILE A 319 -3.61 -5.79 6.34
C ILE A 319 -4.39 -6.43 5.20
N ASN A 320 -5.35 -5.70 4.61
CA ASN A 320 -6.20 -6.21 3.54
C ASN A 320 -5.37 -6.52 2.29
N MET A 321 -4.39 -5.67 1.97
CA MET A 321 -3.51 -5.92 0.83
C MET A 321 -2.58 -7.10 1.10
N ASN A 322 -1.93 -7.12 2.26
CA ASN A 322 -0.95 -8.15 2.58
C ASN A 322 -1.52 -9.57 2.66
N GLN A 323 -2.79 -9.70 3.08
CA GLN A 323 -3.49 -10.99 3.12
C GLN A 323 -3.82 -11.54 1.72
N LEU A 324 -3.87 -10.67 0.71
CA LEU A 324 -4.27 -11.02 -0.66
C LEU A 324 -3.08 -11.10 -1.62
N TYR A 325 -2.08 -10.23 -1.45
CA TYR A 325 -1.06 -9.97 -2.47
C TYR A 325 0.33 -10.51 -2.14
N GLY A 326 0.50 -11.20 -1.01
CA GLY A 326 1.61 -12.13 -0.79
C GLY A 326 2.38 -11.95 0.50
N PHE A 327 2.44 -10.73 1.07
CA PHE A 327 3.32 -10.45 2.20
C PHE A 327 2.99 -11.28 3.44
N GLU A 328 1.71 -11.48 3.78
CA GLU A 328 1.33 -12.38 4.88
C GLU A 328 1.86 -13.81 4.65
N GLY A 329 1.69 -14.30 3.42
CA GLY A 329 2.16 -15.62 3.02
C GLY A 329 3.68 -15.75 3.10
N GLU A 330 4.41 -14.73 2.65
CA GLU A 330 5.87 -14.68 2.65
C GLU A 330 6.42 -14.68 4.09
N VAL A 331 5.89 -13.83 4.98
CA VAL A 331 6.30 -13.78 6.39
C VAL A 331 6.06 -15.13 7.07
N ARG A 332 4.89 -15.75 6.85
CA ARG A 332 4.56 -17.06 7.43
C ARG A 332 5.43 -18.19 6.87
N HIS A 333 5.86 -18.09 5.62
CA HIS A 333 6.73 -19.09 5.01
C HIS A 333 8.17 -18.99 5.54
N LYS A 334 8.73 -17.77 5.57
CA LYS A 334 10.11 -17.53 6.02
C LYS A 334 10.29 -17.72 7.53
N TYR A 335 9.23 -17.46 8.31
CA TYR A 335 9.22 -17.61 9.76
C TYR A 335 8.09 -18.53 10.24
N PRO A 336 8.17 -19.87 10.01
CA PRO A 336 7.04 -20.77 10.24
C PRO A 336 6.56 -20.81 11.69
N THR A 337 7.46 -20.64 12.66
CA THR A 337 7.13 -20.68 14.10
C THR A 337 6.53 -19.35 14.58
N GLN A 338 7.10 -18.22 14.16
CA GLN A 338 6.72 -16.88 14.64
C GLN A 338 5.82 -16.11 13.66
N GLY A 339 5.56 -16.65 12.48
CA GLY A 339 5.08 -15.91 11.31
C GLY A 339 3.79 -15.15 11.52
N LYS A 340 2.82 -15.71 12.28
CA LYS A 340 1.61 -14.96 12.64
C LYS A 340 1.96 -13.74 13.49
N ARG A 341 2.74 -13.94 14.56
CA ARG A 341 3.08 -12.89 15.53
C ARG A 341 3.98 -11.82 14.91
N LEU A 342 4.92 -12.23 14.05
CA LEU A 342 5.72 -11.31 13.25
C LEU A 342 4.86 -10.52 12.27
N PHE A 343 3.93 -11.17 11.56
CA PHE A 343 3.01 -10.48 10.67
C PHE A 343 2.18 -9.43 11.42
N ASP A 344 1.61 -9.78 12.58
CA ASP A 344 0.88 -8.85 13.43
C ASP A 344 1.76 -7.65 13.86
N LEU A 345 3.05 -7.89 14.20
CA LEU A 345 4.00 -6.82 14.53
C LEU A 345 4.39 -5.96 13.32
N PHE A 346 4.53 -6.54 12.12
CA PHE A 346 4.70 -5.79 10.88
C PHE A 346 3.50 -4.86 10.65
N GLN A 347 2.27 -5.33 10.88
CA GLN A 347 1.07 -4.49 10.75
C GLN A 347 1.09 -3.31 11.72
N GLU A 348 1.45 -3.54 13.00
CA GLU A 348 1.59 -2.44 13.98
C GLU A 348 2.68 -1.43 13.60
N THR A 349 3.75 -1.91 12.96
CA THR A 349 4.86 -1.07 12.48
C THR A 349 4.46 -0.27 11.24
N PHE A 350 3.71 -0.89 10.31
CA PHE A 350 3.13 -0.21 9.14
C PHE A 350 2.13 0.87 9.54
N GLU A 351 1.37 0.66 10.60
CA GLU A 351 0.51 1.68 11.19
C GLU A 351 1.27 2.88 11.76
N ALA A 352 2.57 2.74 12.04
CA ALA A 352 3.40 3.83 12.52
C ALA A 352 4.07 4.66 11.42
N LEU A 353 4.13 4.16 10.17
CA LEU A 353 4.75 4.85 9.04
C LEU A 353 4.09 6.22 8.80
N PRO A 354 4.87 7.31 8.59
CA PRO A 354 4.33 8.59 8.12
C PRO A 354 3.50 8.44 6.85
N ILE A 355 2.52 9.32 6.66
CA ILE A 355 1.64 9.27 5.48
C ILE A 355 2.22 10.11 4.34
N ALA A 356 2.94 11.19 4.67
CA ALA A 356 3.55 12.08 3.69
C ALA A 356 4.81 12.74 4.24
N HIS A 357 5.64 13.26 3.33
CA HIS A 357 6.78 14.13 3.65
C HIS A 357 6.63 15.48 2.92
N LEU A 358 7.07 16.56 3.57
CA LEU A 358 7.15 17.90 2.98
C LEU A 358 8.62 18.28 2.83
N ILE A 359 9.13 18.30 1.61
CA ILE A 359 10.52 18.63 1.32
C ILE A 359 10.65 20.14 1.08
N GLN A 360 11.59 20.77 1.80
CA GLN A 360 11.93 22.20 1.67
C GLN A 360 10.72 23.14 1.74
N ASP A 361 9.69 22.78 2.51
CA ASP A 361 8.41 23.52 2.61
C ASP A 361 7.69 23.77 1.26
N LYS A 362 8.05 23.03 0.21
CA LYS A 362 7.62 23.31 -1.17
C LYS A 362 7.14 22.09 -1.94
N ILE A 363 7.65 20.91 -1.65
CA ILE A 363 7.34 19.69 -2.41
C ILE A 363 6.64 18.71 -1.47
N PHE A 364 5.36 18.45 -1.75
CA PHE A 364 4.57 17.49 -0.98
C PHE A 364 4.68 16.10 -1.60
N VAL A 365 5.17 15.13 -0.84
CA VAL A 365 5.38 13.75 -1.30
C VAL A 365 4.43 12.81 -0.57
N VAL A 366 3.57 12.12 -1.32
CA VAL A 366 2.53 11.22 -0.81
C VAL A 366 2.40 10.02 -1.74
N HIS A 367 2.07 8.82 -1.25
CA HIS A 367 2.01 7.63 -2.11
C HIS A 367 0.88 7.72 -3.15
N GLY A 368 -0.36 7.82 -2.67
CA GLY A 368 -1.59 7.96 -3.45
C GLY A 368 -1.72 9.37 -4.00
N GLY A 369 -2.54 10.23 -3.41
CA GLY A 369 -2.71 11.55 -3.99
C GLY A 369 -3.55 12.50 -3.17
N LEU A 370 -4.32 13.32 -3.88
CA LEU A 370 -5.09 14.42 -3.29
C LEU A 370 -6.52 14.02 -2.95
N TYR A 371 -7.28 14.98 -2.44
CA TYR A 371 -8.42 14.74 -1.59
C TYR A 371 -9.77 15.00 -2.27
N SER A 372 -10.78 14.22 -1.89
CA SER A 372 -12.14 14.30 -2.42
C SER A 372 -12.88 15.56 -2.01
N ARG A 373 -12.43 16.20 -0.93
CA ARG A 373 -13.00 17.45 -0.43
C ARG A 373 -12.78 18.55 -1.48
N ASN A 374 -13.81 18.78 -2.30
CA ASN A 374 -14.53 20.04 -2.48
C ASN A 374 -15.66 19.86 -3.53
N THR A 375 -16.90 19.59 -3.09
CA THR A 375 -18.09 19.62 -3.98
C THR A 375 -19.16 20.54 -3.39
N ALA A 376 -19.00 21.84 -3.63
CA ALA A 376 -20.00 22.91 -3.55
C ALA A 376 -20.74 23.12 -2.20
N ARG A 377 -20.33 24.16 -1.45
CA ARG A 377 -21.13 24.87 -0.42
C ARG A 377 -21.70 24.01 0.72
N ASN A 378 -20.92 23.90 1.79
CA ASN A 378 -21.34 23.89 3.21
C ASN A 378 -20.26 23.14 4.00
N SER A 379 -19.20 23.83 4.40
CA SER A 379 -18.31 23.27 5.41
C SER A 379 -18.24 24.22 6.59
N THR A 380 -18.62 23.72 7.77
CA THR A 380 -18.36 24.28 9.10
C THR A 380 -16.86 24.29 9.44
N GLN A 381 -15.99 24.37 8.43
CA GLN A 381 -14.53 24.32 8.53
C GLN A 381 -13.97 25.75 8.67
N PRO A 382 -12.84 25.94 9.37
CA PRO A 382 -12.31 27.27 9.72
C PRO A 382 -12.09 28.18 8.51
N ASP A 383 -11.65 27.61 7.38
CA ASP A 383 -11.24 28.37 6.18
C ASP A 383 -12.33 28.48 5.10
N GLY A 384 -13.44 27.74 5.24
CA GLY A 384 -14.63 27.81 4.36
C GLY A 384 -14.44 27.41 2.89
N ASP A 385 -13.21 27.16 2.42
CA ASP A 385 -12.90 26.86 1.02
C ASP A 385 -12.86 25.36 0.68
N GLY A 386 -12.94 24.47 1.67
CA GLY A 386 -13.05 23.03 1.44
C GLY A 386 -11.75 22.34 0.97
N VAL A 387 -10.62 23.04 0.92
CA VAL A 387 -9.32 22.48 0.51
C VAL A 387 -8.56 21.98 1.73
N VAL A 388 -8.04 20.76 1.67
CA VAL A 388 -7.28 20.16 2.78
C VAL A 388 -5.98 20.92 3.02
N ARG A 389 -5.73 21.26 4.29
CA ARG A 389 -4.49 21.93 4.72
C ARG A 389 -3.45 20.94 5.23
N LEU A 390 -2.17 21.31 5.10
CA LEU A 390 -1.07 20.53 5.69
C LEU A 390 -1.18 20.41 7.22
N SER A 391 -1.79 21.37 7.91
CA SER A 391 -2.07 21.28 9.35
C SER A 391 -3.03 20.14 9.68
N GLU A 392 -4.10 19.95 8.89
CA GLU A 392 -5.04 18.84 9.07
C GLU A 392 -4.33 17.48 8.91
N LEU A 393 -3.38 17.38 7.96
CA LEU A 393 -2.60 16.17 7.77
C LEU A 393 -1.65 15.89 8.94
N ARG A 394 -1.10 16.93 9.58
CA ARG A 394 -0.24 16.78 10.77
C ARG A 394 -1.05 16.30 11.99
N GLU A 395 -2.29 16.76 12.13
CA GLU A 395 -3.19 16.39 13.24
C GLU A 395 -3.85 15.02 13.06
N MET A 396 -3.85 14.48 11.84
CA MET A 396 -4.41 13.17 11.55
C MET A 396 -3.65 12.05 12.29
N SER A 397 -4.36 11.31 13.14
CA SER A 397 -3.86 10.03 13.65
C SER A 397 -3.73 9.03 12.50
N ARG A 398 -2.67 8.22 12.52
CA ARG A 398 -2.38 7.20 11.48
C ARG A 398 -2.25 5.78 12.02
N PHE A 399 -2.35 5.60 13.34
CA PHE A 399 -2.11 4.33 14.04
C PHE A 399 -3.31 3.37 13.96
N TYR A 400 -3.83 3.15 12.76
CA TYR A 400 -4.91 2.23 12.46
C TYR A 400 -4.87 1.84 10.96
N GLN A 401 -5.70 0.87 10.59
CA GLN A 401 -5.85 0.44 9.19
C GLN A 401 -6.65 1.47 8.37
N PRO A 402 -6.26 1.79 7.12
CA PRO A 402 -6.97 2.77 6.31
C PRO A 402 -8.46 2.42 6.17
N ASN A 403 -9.32 3.36 6.55
CA ASN A 403 -10.78 3.23 6.44
C ASN A 403 -11.31 3.98 5.21
N HIS A 404 -12.37 3.48 4.59
CA HIS A 404 -12.95 4.15 3.43
C HIS A 404 -13.38 5.60 3.76
N ASN A 405 -13.14 6.52 2.82
CA ASN A 405 -13.54 7.93 2.89
C ASN A 405 -12.83 8.78 3.97
N SER A 406 -11.60 8.44 4.35
CA SER A 406 -10.73 9.32 5.15
C SER A 406 -9.64 9.98 4.32
N LEU A 407 -9.07 11.05 4.88
CA LEU A 407 -7.86 11.68 4.34
C LEU A 407 -6.72 10.66 4.20
N MET A 408 -6.56 9.78 5.19
CA MET A 408 -5.57 8.71 5.13
C MET A 408 -5.82 7.78 3.94
N CYS A 409 -7.06 7.34 3.71
CA CYS A 409 -7.36 6.51 2.54
C CYS A 409 -7.07 7.24 1.23
N GLU A 410 -7.44 8.51 1.11
CA GLU A 410 -7.20 9.29 -0.11
C GLU A 410 -5.71 9.54 -0.35
N SER A 411 -4.95 9.82 0.70
CA SER A 411 -3.48 9.89 0.63
C SER A 411 -2.84 8.60 0.14
N LEU A 412 -3.47 7.44 0.33
CA LEU A 412 -2.91 6.15 -0.08
C LEU A 412 -3.47 5.61 -1.40
N TRP A 413 -4.60 6.13 -1.89
CA TRP A 413 -5.34 5.49 -3.01
C TRP A 413 -5.81 6.43 -4.13
N SER A 414 -5.81 7.75 -3.93
CA SER A 414 -6.29 8.66 -4.98
C SER A 414 -5.33 8.70 -6.16
N ASP A 415 -5.87 8.85 -7.37
CA ASP A 415 -5.09 8.96 -8.62
C ASP A 415 -5.32 10.30 -9.33
N PRO A 416 -4.36 10.82 -10.11
CA PRO A 416 -4.63 11.90 -11.06
C PRO A 416 -5.60 11.51 -12.18
N GLN A 417 -6.18 12.53 -12.82
CA GLN A 417 -6.89 12.43 -14.09
C GLN A 417 -6.58 13.66 -14.95
N SER A 418 -6.61 13.52 -16.28
CA SER A 418 -6.26 14.63 -17.18
C SER A 418 -7.29 15.76 -17.19
N GLN A 419 -8.57 15.44 -16.97
CA GLN A 419 -9.67 16.39 -16.96
C GLN A 419 -9.82 17.08 -15.60
N ASN A 420 -10.25 18.35 -15.61
CA ASN A 420 -10.55 19.09 -14.38
C ASN A 420 -11.65 18.42 -13.54
N GLY A 421 -11.63 18.72 -12.25
CA GLY A 421 -12.59 18.25 -11.27
C GLY A 421 -12.16 16.98 -10.56
N ARG A 422 -13.14 16.24 -10.05
CA ARG A 422 -12.95 14.98 -9.32
C ARG A 422 -13.88 13.92 -9.89
N SER A 423 -13.48 12.67 -9.88
CA SER A 423 -14.33 11.55 -10.27
C SER A 423 -14.12 10.34 -9.37
N PRO A 424 -15.05 9.36 -9.33
CA PRO A 424 -14.84 8.13 -8.60
C PRO A 424 -13.60 7.38 -9.12
N SER A 425 -12.76 6.87 -8.21
CA SER A 425 -11.58 6.12 -8.64
C SER A 425 -11.96 4.82 -9.36
N PRO A 426 -11.29 4.49 -10.48
CA PRO A 426 -11.46 3.20 -11.15
C PRO A 426 -11.00 2.03 -10.28
N ARG A 427 -10.27 2.29 -9.18
CA ARG A 427 -9.86 1.28 -8.19
C ARG A 427 -10.99 0.85 -7.27
N GLY A 428 -12.08 1.61 -7.20
CA GLY A 428 -13.23 1.34 -6.34
C GLY A 428 -13.09 1.85 -4.89
N THR A 429 -12.03 2.62 -4.61
CA THR A 429 -11.79 3.33 -3.34
C THR A 429 -11.11 4.66 -3.62
N ALA A 430 -11.34 5.68 -2.78
CA ALA A 430 -10.89 7.06 -2.99
C ALA A 430 -11.40 7.68 -4.33
N ILE A 431 -10.65 8.64 -4.89
CA ILE A 431 -11.08 9.45 -6.04
C ILE A 431 -10.00 9.58 -7.11
N GLN A 432 -10.39 10.04 -8.29
CA GLN A 432 -9.47 10.72 -9.21
C GLN A 432 -9.58 12.24 -9.07
N TYR A 433 -8.48 12.96 -9.26
CA TYR A 433 -8.41 14.43 -9.16
C TYR A 433 -7.69 15.08 -10.35
N GLY A 434 -8.22 16.20 -10.82
CA GLY A 434 -7.72 16.90 -12.00
C GLY A 434 -6.62 17.94 -11.71
N PRO A 435 -6.14 18.62 -12.78
CA PRO A 435 -5.15 19.69 -12.67
C PRO A 435 -5.58 20.85 -11.79
N ASP A 436 -6.86 21.24 -11.84
CA ASP A 436 -7.45 22.29 -11.00
C ASP A 436 -7.37 21.98 -9.50
N VAL A 437 -7.61 20.73 -9.12
CA VAL A 437 -7.49 20.28 -7.71
C VAL A 437 -6.05 20.36 -7.22
N THR A 438 -5.10 19.99 -8.08
CA THR A 438 -3.66 20.03 -7.76
C THR A 438 -3.18 21.47 -7.62
N GLN A 439 -3.56 22.32 -8.57
CA GLN A 439 -3.23 23.74 -8.53
C GLN A 439 -3.78 24.38 -7.26
N GLU A 440 -5.07 24.18 -6.95
CA GLU A 440 -5.71 24.74 -5.77
C GLU A 440 -5.04 24.26 -4.47
N PHE A 441 -4.76 22.96 -4.35
CA PHE A 441 -4.05 22.41 -3.18
C PHE A 441 -2.66 23.04 -3.01
N CYS A 442 -1.90 23.18 -4.10
CA CYS A 442 -0.58 23.77 -4.07
C CYS A 442 -0.62 25.26 -3.67
N GLU A 443 -1.51 26.04 -4.27
CA GLU A 443 -1.66 27.47 -3.96
C GLU A 443 -2.05 27.70 -2.50
N LYS A 444 -3.03 26.95 -2.00
CA LYS A 444 -3.55 27.10 -0.62
C LYS A 444 -2.57 26.65 0.45
N ASN A 445 -1.65 25.76 0.12
CA ASN A 445 -0.61 25.25 1.03
C ASN A 445 0.79 25.82 0.74
N ASN A 446 0.92 26.81 -0.16
CA ASN A 446 2.19 27.44 -0.54
C ASN A 446 3.24 26.44 -1.08
N LEU A 447 2.79 25.44 -1.83
CA LEU A 447 3.59 24.40 -2.46
C LEU A 447 3.88 24.71 -3.92
N GLN A 448 4.98 24.15 -4.43
CA GLN A 448 5.33 24.21 -5.85
C GLN A 448 4.76 23.00 -6.60
N MET A 449 4.82 21.82 -5.99
CA MET A 449 4.43 20.57 -6.66
C MET A 449 4.10 19.46 -5.67
N VAL A 450 3.49 18.41 -6.23
CA VAL A 450 3.22 17.13 -5.58
C VAL A 450 4.04 16.04 -6.30
N ILE A 451 4.70 15.18 -5.53
CA ILE A 451 5.31 13.94 -6.04
C ILE A 451 4.52 12.77 -5.46
N ARG A 452 4.18 11.80 -6.31
CA ARG A 452 3.42 10.61 -5.92
C ARG A 452 3.94 9.34 -6.61
N SER A 453 3.32 8.19 -6.37
CA SER A 453 3.74 6.90 -6.96
C SER A 453 2.52 6.04 -7.36
N HIS A 454 2.27 4.85 -6.81
CA HIS A 454 1.00 4.08 -6.88
C HIS A 454 0.46 3.65 -8.28
N GLN A 455 0.96 4.23 -9.37
CA GLN A 455 0.61 3.90 -10.75
C GLN A 455 1.87 3.51 -11.50
N GLN A 456 1.82 2.35 -12.15
CA GLN A 456 2.82 1.98 -13.13
C GLN A 456 2.72 2.93 -14.34
N VAL A 457 3.86 3.51 -14.72
CA VAL A 457 4.03 4.32 -15.92
C VAL A 457 5.20 3.77 -16.74
N ASP A 458 5.09 3.79 -18.08
CA ASP A 458 5.97 3.03 -18.97
C ASP A 458 7.45 3.43 -18.87
N GLU A 459 7.74 4.73 -18.73
CA GLU A 459 9.10 5.27 -18.62
C GLU A 459 9.59 5.34 -17.16
N GLY A 460 8.82 4.82 -16.21
CA GLY A 460 9.13 4.85 -14.78
C GLY A 460 8.85 6.20 -14.08
N TYR A 461 8.45 7.24 -14.82
CA TYR A 461 7.88 8.48 -14.26
C TYR A 461 6.93 9.17 -15.26
N GLU A 462 6.03 10.02 -14.78
CA GLU A 462 5.15 10.86 -15.60
C GLU A 462 5.01 12.27 -15.01
N ILE A 463 5.12 13.30 -15.85
CA ILE A 463 4.85 14.69 -15.47
C ILE A 463 3.44 15.08 -15.93
N ALA A 464 2.58 15.39 -14.98
CA ALA A 464 1.18 15.71 -15.23
C ALA A 464 0.79 17.07 -14.60
N HIS A 465 -0.48 17.45 -14.81
CA HIS A 465 -1.10 18.65 -14.21
C HIS A 465 -0.24 19.91 -14.39
N ASN A 466 0.17 20.17 -15.63
CA ASN A 466 0.98 21.34 -16.02
C ASN A 466 2.33 21.42 -15.29
N GLY A 467 2.92 20.28 -14.91
CA GLY A 467 4.22 20.21 -14.23
C GLY A 467 4.13 20.32 -12.71
N GLN A 468 2.93 20.46 -12.13
CA GLN A 468 2.74 20.51 -10.68
C GLN A 468 2.56 19.15 -10.03
N MET A 469 2.50 18.07 -10.81
CA MET A 469 2.42 16.71 -10.30
C MET A 469 3.39 15.79 -11.06
N ILE A 470 4.15 14.98 -10.31
CA ILE A 470 4.99 13.91 -10.84
C ILE A 470 4.55 12.59 -10.23
N THR A 471 4.32 11.59 -11.08
CA THR A 471 4.18 10.18 -10.70
C THR A 471 5.49 9.46 -10.92
#